data_AF-A0A2M7WW36-F1
#
_entry.id   AF-A0A2M7WW36-F1
#
_cell.length_a   1.000
_cell.length_b   1.000
_cell.length_c   1.000
_cell.angle_alpha   90.00
_cell.angle_beta   90.00
_cell.angle_gamma   90.00
#
_symmetry.space_group_name_H-M   'P 1'
#
loop_
_entity.id
_entity.type
_entity.pdbx_description
1 polymer ?
#
loop_
_entity_poly.entity_id
_entity_poly.type
_entity_poly.pdbx_seq_one_letter_code
_entity_poly.pdbx_strand_id
1 'polypeptide(L)'
;MVPSNLSLGLTAIFLIGSGIWVLSSYFKQRNYILGYFSYFLLGIGGASAIWALGSFLVDKNPGITALSYPIGLLLGGIGITYFTRVGLNLIIPKYEKPIFWMFMAGNTISTLTMFFEVIVPERTAEGVVIWNISPTRGLWIVVIGVVITLFNLILFSLEAARVKNKILKIRAILIDLALVFYMGGGLAHNIVKTETQTILADVTTAFGAAILLVAVYLQTLSRKVGKSKS
;
A
#
# COMPACT_ATOMS: atom_id res chain seq x y z
N MET A 1 8.92 -16.52 14.71
CA MET A 1 8.11 -15.96 13.61
C MET A 1 7.41 -14.69 14.11
N VAL A 2 7.06 -13.77 13.21
CA VAL A 2 6.41 -12.49 13.55
C VAL A 2 4.90 -12.66 13.31
N PRO A 3 4.04 -12.60 14.35
CA PRO A 3 2.59 -12.65 14.19
C PRO A 3 2.08 -11.59 13.20
N SER A 4 1.03 -11.89 12.41
CA SER A 4 0.52 -10.96 11.39
C SER A 4 0.15 -9.60 11.96
N ASN A 5 -0.43 -9.54 13.17
CA ASN A 5 -0.73 -8.29 13.87
C ASN A 5 0.52 -7.43 14.14
N LEU A 6 1.66 -8.04 14.47
CA LEU A 6 2.92 -7.32 14.71
C LEU A 6 3.52 -6.80 13.40
N SER A 7 3.55 -7.61 12.34
CA SER A 7 4.04 -7.20 11.01
C SER A 7 3.20 -6.05 10.43
N LEU A 8 1.88 -6.23 10.40
CA LEU A 8 0.93 -5.23 9.89
C LEU A 8 0.92 -3.97 10.77
N GLY A 9 1.01 -4.12 12.09
CA GLY A 9 1.05 -3.00 13.04
C GLY A 9 2.31 -2.14 12.86
N LEU A 10 3.49 -2.74 12.73
CA LEU A 10 4.73 -2.01 12.46
C LEU A 10 4.68 -1.32 11.10
N THR A 11 4.22 -2.03 10.07
CA THR A 11 4.02 -1.48 8.72
C THR A 11 3.10 -0.27 8.77
N ALA A 12 1.98 -0.35 9.49
CA ALA A 12 1.04 0.74 9.68
C ALA A 12 1.69 1.96 10.35
N ILE A 13 2.39 1.77 11.47
CA ILE A 13 3.05 2.86 12.21
C ILE A 13 4.02 3.61 11.29
N PHE A 14 4.85 2.89 10.55
CA PHE A 14 5.83 3.51 9.68
C PHE A 14 5.21 4.24 8.50
N LEU A 15 4.21 3.64 7.84
CA LEU A 15 3.54 4.25 6.70
C LEU A 15 2.72 5.47 7.11
N ILE A 16 1.96 5.39 8.22
CA ILE A 16 1.18 6.51 8.76
C ILE A 16 2.12 7.63 9.21
N GLY A 17 3.17 7.31 9.98
CA GLY A 17 4.16 8.30 10.43
C GLY A 17 4.83 9.01 9.25
N SER A 18 5.20 8.28 8.20
CA SER A 18 5.74 8.84 6.96
C SER A 18 4.70 9.69 6.23
N GLY A 19 3.45 9.24 6.16
CA GLY A 19 2.33 9.96 5.58
C GLY A 19 2.10 11.32 6.23
N ILE A 20 2.08 11.35 7.57
CA ILE A 20 1.95 12.59 8.37
C ILE A 20 3.16 13.52 8.14
N TRP A 21 4.37 12.97 8.10
CA TRP A 21 5.58 13.76 7.84
C TRP A 21 5.54 14.41 6.45
N VAL A 22 5.18 13.66 5.40
CA VAL A 22 4.98 14.21 4.06
C VAL A 22 3.83 15.22 4.04
N LEU A 23 2.73 14.96 4.77
CA LEU A 23 1.59 15.88 4.85
C LEU A 23 2.00 17.24 5.43
N SER A 24 2.83 17.22 6.48
CA SER A 24 3.38 18.45 7.06
C SER A 24 4.21 19.25 6.05
N SER A 25 4.95 18.55 5.17
CA SER A 25 5.72 19.18 4.09
C SER A 25 4.81 19.75 3.01
N TYR A 26 3.70 19.07 2.69
CA TYR A 26 2.66 19.58 1.80
C TYR A 26 2.10 20.91 2.32
N PHE A 27 1.71 20.99 3.60
CA PHE A 27 1.15 22.24 4.15
C PHE A 27 2.14 23.40 4.13
N LYS A 28 3.44 23.12 4.31
CA LYS A 28 4.50 24.13 4.25
C LYS A 28 4.79 24.61 2.83
N GLN A 29 4.80 23.70 1.84
CA GLN A 29 5.21 24.01 0.47
C GLN A 29 4.04 24.25 -0.50
N ARG A 30 2.82 23.90 -0.09
CA ARG A 30 1.60 23.89 -0.93
C ARG A 30 1.74 23.10 -2.23
N ASN A 31 2.56 22.05 -2.23
CA ASN A 31 2.78 21.17 -3.38
C ASN A 31 1.79 19.99 -3.38
N TYR A 32 0.80 20.02 -4.28
CA TYR A 32 -0.26 19.02 -4.39
C TYR A 32 0.27 17.58 -4.61
N ILE A 33 1.41 17.38 -5.26
CA ILE A 33 2.03 16.05 -5.42
C ILE A 33 2.39 15.44 -4.06
N LEU A 34 2.92 16.26 -3.14
CA LEU A 34 3.19 15.82 -1.77
C LEU A 34 1.89 15.47 -1.03
N GLY A 35 0.81 16.21 -1.29
CA GLY A 35 -0.52 15.89 -0.78
C GLY A 35 -1.00 14.51 -1.24
N TYR A 36 -0.96 14.24 -2.55
CA TYR A 36 -1.36 12.94 -3.09
C TYR A 36 -0.48 11.79 -2.59
N PHE A 37 0.83 11.99 -2.54
CA PHE A 37 1.75 10.98 -2.01
C PHE A 37 1.54 10.73 -0.51
N SER A 38 1.18 11.77 0.27
CA SER A 38 0.79 11.60 1.67
C SER A 38 -0.49 10.78 1.82
N TYR A 39 -1.54 11.09 1.04
CA TYR A 39 -2.79 10.32 1.06
C TYR A 39 -2.60 8.87 0.63
N PHE A 40 -1.67 8.60 -0.30
CA PHE A 40 -1.22 7.25 -0.60
C PHE A 40 -0.70 6.53 0.64
N LEU A 41 0.32 7.08 1.30
CA LEU A 41 0.94 6.49 2.49
C LEU A 41 -0.06 6.28 3.64
N LEU A 42 -0.94 7.26 3.86
CA LEU A 42 -1.99 7.19 4.87
C LEU A 42 -3.04 6.11 4.53
N GLY A 43 -3.41 5.95 3.26
CA GLY A 43 -4.35 4.93 2.82
C GLY A 43 -3.82 3.51 3.03
N ILE A 44 -2.61 3.23 2.54
CA ILE A 44 -1.98 1.90 2.70
C ILE A 44 -1.57 1.61 4.16
N GLY A 45 -1.16 2.64 4.90
CA GLY A 45 -0.91 2.55 6.34
C GLY A 45 -2.19 2.31 7.14
N GLY A 46 -3.29 2.99 6.79
CA GLY A 46 -4.61 2.77 7.38
C GLY A 46 -5.15 1.37 7.10
N ALA A 47 -5.00 0.86 5.88
CA ALA A 47 -5.32 -0.53 5.55
C ALA A 47 -4.56 -1.51 6.45
N SER A 48 -3.25 -1.33 6.58
CA SER A 48 -2.39 -2.14 7.44
C SER A 48 -2.82 -2.07 8.92
N ALA A 49 -3.21 -0.88 9.40
CA ALA A 49 -3.69 -0.69 10.77
C ALA A 49 -5.01 -1.46 11.03
N ILE A 50 -5.95 -1.39 10.09
CA ILE A 50 -7.24 -2.08 10.20
C ILE A 50 -7.04 -3.60 10.14
N TRP A 51 -6.20 -4.12 9.25
CA TRP A 51 -5.91 -5.55 9.21
C TRP A 51 -5.13 -6.03 10.45
N ALA A 52 -4.23 -5.21 10.99
CA ALA A 52 -3.57 -5.51 12.27
C ALA A 52 -4.57 -5.60 13.43
N LEU A 53 -5.52 -4.66 13.49
CA LEU A 53 -6.60 -4.65 14.47
C LEU A 53 -7.49 -5.89 14.32
N GLY A 54 -7.90 -6.23 13.10
CA GLY A 54 -8.65 -7.46 12.83
C GLY A 54 -7.87 -8.70 13.28
N SER A 55 -6.59 -8.80 12.93
CA SER A 55 -5.74 -9.92 13.35
C SER A 55 -5.62 -10.05 14.87
N PHE A 56 -5.63 -8.95 15.62
CA PHE A 56 -5.66 -8.96 17.08
C PHE A 56 -7.00 -9.42 17.66
N LEU A 57 -8.11 -9.16 16.94
CA LEU A 57 -9.46 -9.44 17.40
C LEU A 57 -10.02 -10.78 16.92
N VAL A 58 -9.32 -11.54 16.07
CA VAL A 58 -9.82 -12.78 15.45
C VAL A 58 -10.47 -13.74 16.45
N ASP A 59 -9.83 -13.99 17.59
CA ASP A 59 -10.33 -14.94 18.61
C ASP A 59 -11.39 -14.33 19.54
N LYS A 60 -11.44 -12.99 19.62
CA LYS A 60 -12.31 -12.24 20.55
C LYS A 60 -13.61 -11.78 19.91
N ASN A 61 -13.54 -11.41 18.64
CA ASN A 61 -14.65 -10.89 17.85
C ASN A 61 -14.40 -11.19 16.36
N PRO A 62 -14.73 -12.41 15.89
CA PRO A 62 -14.52 -12.80 14.50
C PRO A 62 -15.37 -11.96 13.53
N GLY A 63 -16.51 -11.41 13.97
CA GLY A 63 -17.34 -10.51 13.16
C GLY A 63 -16.63 -9.18 12.82
N ILE A 64 -16.01 -8.53 13.82
CA ILE A 64 -15.20 -7.33 13.56
C ILE A 64 -14.00 -7.66 12.68
N THR A 65 -13.38 -8.83 12.88
CA THR A 65 -12.26 -9.30 12.06
C THR A 65 -12.66 -9.56 10.61
N ALA A 66 -13.85 -10.08 10.38
CA ALA A 66 -14.40 -10.24 9.04
C ALA A 66 -14.60 -8.86 8.36
N LEU A 67 -15.13 -7.87 9.09
CA LEU A 67 -15.33 -6.50 8.60
C LEU A 67 -14.04 -5.71 8.38
N SER A 68 -12.96 -6.04 9.12
CA SER A 68 -11.68 -5.35 8.94
C SER A 68 -11.11 -5.59 7.54
N TYR A 69 -11.39 -6.73 6.92
CA TYR A 69 -10.89 -7.04 5.58
C TYR A 69 -11.39 -6.06 4.51
N PRO A 70 -12.71 -5.90 4.26
CA PRO A 70 -13.21 -4.97 3.25
C PRO A 70 -12.90 -3.50 3.61
N ILE A 71 -12.92 -3.13 4.90
CA ILE A 71 -12.53 -1.77 5.30
C ILE A 71 -11.06 -1.50 4.95
N GLY A 72 -10.16 -2.45 5.24
CA GLY A 72 -8.75 -2.33 4.87
C GLY A 72 -8.55 -2.28 3.35
N LEU A 73 -9.29 -3.10 2.59
CA LEU A 73 -9.27 -3.08 1.12
C LEU A 73 -9.68 -1.71 0.58
N LEU A 74 -10.74 -1.11 1.13
CA LEU A 74 -11.20 0.23 0.75
C LEU A 74 -10.10 1.28 0.96
N LEU A 75 -9.51 1.32 2.15
CA LEU A 75 -8.46 2.27 2.51
C LEU A 75 -7.21 2.09 1.65
N GLY A 76 -6.80 0.84 1.42
CA GLY A 76 -5.66 0.50 0.57
C GLY A 76 -5.89 0.93 -0.87
N GLY A 77 -7.08 0.65 -1.42
CA GLY A 77 -7.45 1.08 -2.75
C GLY A 77 -7.58 2.60 -2.90
N ILE A 78 -8.08 3.32 -1.88
CA ILE A 78 -8.03 4.79 -1.85
C ILE A 78 -6.58 5.27 -1.92
N GLY A 79 -5.70 4.69 -1.09
CA GLY A 79 -4.27 5.02 -1.08
C GLY A 79 -3.62 4.84 -2.46
N ILE A 80 -3.79 3.68 -3.08
CA ILE A 80 -3.23 3.37 -4.41
C ILE A 80 -3.82 4.28 -5.49
N THR A 81 -5.09 4.65 -5.37
CA THR A 81 -5.73 5.57 -6.32
C THR A 81 -5.13 6.98 -6.21
N TYR A 82 -4.80 7.44 -5.00
CA TYR A 82 -4.03 8.67 -4.79
C TYR A 82 -2.59 8.58 -5.31
N PHE A 83 -1.95 7.41 -5.20
CA PHE A 83 -0.63 7.19 -5.78
C PHE A 83 -0.65 7.35 -7.30
N THR A 84 -1.72 6.86 -7.94
CA THR A 84 -1.95 7.03 -9.38
C THR A 84 -2.00 8.50 -9.79
N ARG A 85 -2.59 9.37 -8.96
CA ARG A 85 -2.60 10.82 -9.21
C ARG A 85 -1.20 11.41 -9.27
N VAL A 86 -0.25 10.88 -8.50
CA VAL A 86 1.15 11.34 -8.53
C VAL A 86 1.74 11.11 -9.91
N GLY A 87 1.68 9.87 -10.42
CA GLY A 87 2.21 9.54 -11.75
C GLY A 87 1.49 10.28 -12.88
N LEU A 88 0.16 10.38 -12.81
CA LEU A 88 -0.64 11.07 -13.82
C LEU A 88 -0.34 12.56 -13.92
N ASN A 89 -0.22 13.26 -12.78
CA ASN A 89 0.11 14.69 -12.80
C ASN A 89 1.51 14.97 -13.38
N LEU A 90 2.47 14.05 -13.17
CA LEU A 90 3.84 14.20 -13.67
C LEU A 90 3.95 13.93 -15.18
N ILE A 91 3.12 13.05 -15.73
CA ILE A 91 3.29 12.55 -17.11
C ILE A 91 2.16 12.96 -18.06
N ILE A 92 0.91 12.82 -17.66
CA ILE A 92 -0.28 13.05 -18.49
C ILE A 92 -1.40 13.76 -17.70
N PRO A 93 -1.18 15.01 -17.23
CA PRO A 93 -2.08 15.69 -16.28
C PRO A 93 -3.51 15.89 -16.81
N LYS A 94 -3.69 15.96 -18.14
CA LYS A 94 -5.00 16.07 -18.79
C LYS A 94 -5.96 14.93 -18.41
N TYR A 95 -5.44 13.72 -18.19
CA TYR A 95 -6.24 12.53 -17.89
C TYR A 95 -6.32 12.20 -16.40
N GLU A 96 -5.78 13.07 -15.55
CA GLU A 96 -5.64 12.78 -14.13
C GLU A 96 -6.99 12.57 -13.42
N LYS A 97 -7.89 13.56 -13.50
CA LYS A 97 -9.19 13.49 -12.82
C LYS A 97 -10.08 12.35 -13.34
N PRO A 98 -10.23 12.15 -14.67
CA PRO A 98 -11.06 11.05 -15.19
C PRO A 98 -10.57 9.68 -14.71
N ILE A 99 -9.26 9.40 -14.82
CA ILE A 99 -8.69 8.11 -14.41
C ILE A 99 -8.80 7.93 -12.88
N PHE A 100 -8.54 9.00 -12.11
CA PHE A 100 -8.71 8.97 -10.66
C PHE A 100 -10.13 8.56 -10.26
N TRP A 101 -11.16 9.22 -10.82
CA TRP A 101 -12.55 8.91 -10.47
C TRP A 101 -12.99 7.52 -10.95
N MET A 102 -12.49 7.08 -12.10
CA MET A 102 -12.72 5.72 -12.60
C MET A 102 -12.14 4.67 -11.62
N PHE A 103 -10.91 4.84 -11.16
CA PHE A 103 -10.29 3.94 -10.18
C PHE A 103 -10.95 4.02 -8.79
N MET A 104 -11.35 5.22 -8.35
CA MET A 104 -12.12 5.38 -7.10
C MET A 104 -13.45 4.63 -7.17
N ALA A 105 -14.21 4.80 -8.26
CA ALA A 105 -15.48 4.11 -8.45
C ALA A 105 -15.28 2.58 -8.50
N GLY A 106 -14.28 2.12 -9.26
CA GLY A 106 -13.92 0.69 -9.31
C GLY A 106 -13.55 0.11 -7.95
N ASN A 107 -12.73 0.83 -7.16
CA ASN A 107 -12.37 0.44 -5.80
C ASN A 107 -13.59 0.38 -4.87
N THR A 108 -14.46 1.40 -4.92
CA THR A 108 -15.69 1.43 -4.13
C THR A 108 -16.62 0.27 -4.48
N ILE A 109 -16.87 0.03 -5.78
CA ILE A 109 -17.71 -1.09 -6.24
C ILE A 109 -17.10 -2.42 -5.80
N SER A 110 -15.81 -2.64 -6.07
CA SER A 110 -15.11 -3.88 -5.67
C SER A 110 -15.21 -4.11 -4.16
N THR A 111 -15.00 -3.07 -3.35
CA THR A 111 -15.12 -3.17 -1.88
C THR A 111 -16.56 -3.48 -1.46
N LEU A 112 -17.55 -2.81 -2.03
CA LEU A 112 -18.96 -3.05 -1.69
C LEU A 112 -19.36 -4.50 -1.94
N THR A 113 -18.85 -5.12 -3.01
CA THR A 113 -19.13 -6.55 -3.26
C THR A 113 -18.65 -7.45 -2.13
N MET A 114 -17.55 -7.10 -1.44
CA MET A 114 -17.00 -7.88 -0.32
C MET A 114 -17.91 -7.86 0.92
N PHE A 115 -18.72 -6.83 1.12
CA PHE A 115 -19.68 -6.80 2.24
C PHE A 115 -20.85 -7.78 2.07
N PHE A 116 -21.05 -8.33 0.87
CA PHE A 116 -22.04 -9.36 0.59
C PHE A 116 -21.43 -10.78 0.62
N GLU A 117 -20.25 -10.98 1.20
CA GLU A 117 -19.73 -12.31 1.55
C GLU A 117 -19.75 -12.56 3.04
N VAL A 118 -19.84 -13.83 3.40
CA VAL A 118 -19.36 -14.32 4.68
C VAL A 118 -17.85 -14.54 4.58
N ILE A 119 -17.08 -13.68 5.24
CA ILE A 119 -15.63 -13.82 5.42
C ILE A 119 -15.42 -14.54 6.75
N VAL A 120 -14.73 -15.69 6.74
CA VAL A 120 -14.50 -16.50 7.94
C VAL A 120 -13.03 -16.44 8.33
N PRO A 121 -12.61 -15.46 9.13
CA PRO A 121 -11.21 -15.33 9.52
C PRO A 121 -10.80 -16.48 10.47
N GLU A 122 -9.61 -16.99 10.26
CA GLU A 122 -9.02 -18.07 11.05
C GLU A 122 -7.60 -17.70 11.46
N ARG A 123 -7.28 -17.90 12.76
CA ARG A 123 -5.90 -17.84 13.24
C ARG A 123 -5.28 -19.21 13.12
N THR A 124 -4.13 -19.27 12.48
CA THR A 124 -3.38 -20.52 12.28
C THR A 124 -2.46 -20.80 13.47
N ALA A 125 -1.81 -21.98 13.51
CA ALA A 125 -0.95 -22.38 14.62
C ALA A 125 0.27 -21.45 14.78
N GLU A 126 0.80 -20.95 13.66
CA GLU A 126 1.90 -19.96 13.62
C GLU A 126 1.45 -18.53 13.94
N GLY A 127 0.17 -18.32 14.27
CA GLY A 127 -0.36 -17.03 14.71
C GLY A 127 -0.66 -16.04 13.58
N VAL A 128 -0.60 -16.46 12.31
CA VAL A 128 -1.05 -15.68 11.16
C VAL A 128 -2.56 -15.77 11.00
N VAL A 129 -3.16 -14.77 10.33
CA VAL A 129 -4.61 -14.72 10.11
C VAL A 129 -4.92 -14.89 8.63
N ILE A 130 -5.78 -15.85 8.33
CA ILE A 130 -6.29 -16.12 6.98
C ILE A 130 -7.74 -15.66 6.97
N TRP A 131 -8.08 -14.67 6.15
CA TRP A 131 -9.45 -14.14 6.06
C TRP A 131 -10.41 -15.02 5.24
N ASN A 132 -9.95 -16.14 4.66
CA ASN A 132 -10.73 -17.12 3.90
C ASN A 132 -11.80 -16.51 2.99
N ILE A 133 -11.36 -15.73 2.00
CA ILE A 133 -12.24 -15.21 0.96
C ILE A 133 -12.47 -16.23 -0.16
N SER A 134 -13.61 -16.14 -0.84
CA SER A 134 -13.92 -16.95 -2.03
C SER A 134 -12.82 -16.80 -3.09
N PRO A 135 -12.36 -17.91 -3.70
CA PRO A 135 -11.34 -17.88 -4.75
C PRO A 135 -11.70 -16.94 -5.90
N THR A 136 -12.98 -16.90 -6.30
CA THR A 136 -13.43 -16.04 -7.38
C THR A 136 -13.20 -14.57 -7.04
N ARG A 137 -13.57 -14.13 -5.83
CA ARG A 137 -13.40 -12.73 -5.41
C ARG A 137 -11.95 -12.37 -5.17
N GLY A 138 -11.19 -13.28 -4.57
CA GLY A 138 -9.74 -13.15 -4.44
C GLY A 138 -9.07 -12.92 -5.79
N LEU A 139 -9.44 -13.70 -6.81
CA LEU A 139 -8.95 -13.54 -8.17
C LEU A 139 -9.33 -12.17 -8.78
N TRP A 140 -10.58 -11.73 -8.61
CA TRP A 140 -11.02 -10.40 -9.08
C TRP A 140 -10.17 -9.28 -8.47
N ILE A 141 -9.93 -9.31 -7.16
CA ILE A 141 -9.10 -8.33 -6.45
C ILE A 141 -7.67 -8.35 -6.99
N VAL A 142 -7.11 -9.54 -7.20
CA VAL A 142 -5.76 -9.70 -7.78
C VAL A 142 -5.69 -9.11 -9.18
N VAL A 143 -6.63 -9.43 -10.07
CA VAL A 143 -6.62 -8.94 -11.45
C VAL A 143 -6.70 -7.41 -11.49
N ILE A 144 -7.64 -6.82 -10.74
CA ILE A 144 -7.79 -5.35 -10.67
C ILE A 144 -6.53 -4.73 -10.06
N GLY A 145 -6.03 -5.30 -8.96
CA GLY A 145 -4.82 -4.84 -8.29
C GLY A 145 -3.61 -4.85 -9.22
N VAL A 146 -3.38 -5.95 -9.93
CA VAL A 146 -2.26 -6.10 -10.90
C VAL A 146 -2.38 -5.06 -12.01
N VAL A 147 -3.56 -4.84 -12.58
CA VAL A 147 -3.76 -3.82 -13.63
C VAL A 147 -3.39 -2.42 -13.11
N ILE A 148 -3.86 -2.05 -11.91
CA ILE A 148 -3.55 -0.75 -11.31
C ILE A 148 -2.06 -0.64 -10.96
N THR A 149 -1.45 -1.70 -10.43
CA THR A 149 -0.02 -1.74 -10.11
C THR A 149 0.82 -1.58 -11.37
N LEU A 150 0.56 -2.35 -12.44
CA LEU A 150 1.26 -2.23 -13.71
C LEU A 150 1.11 -0.83 -14.31
N PHE A 151 -0.10 -0.26 -14.26
CA PHE A 151 -0.33 1.10 -14.71
C PHE A 151 0.55 2.12 -13.96
N ASN A 152 0.63 2.01 -12.63
CA ASN A 152 1.49 2.87 -11.82
C ASN A 152 2.98 2.66 -12.10
N LEU A 153 3.43 1.40 -12.23
CA LEU A 153 4.83 1.09 -12.55
C LEU A 153 5.24 1.70 -13.89
N ILE A 154 4.38 1.60 -14.92
CA ILE A 154 4.66 2.21 -16.23
C ILE A 154 4.83 3.72 -16.08
N LEU A 155 3.94 4.40 -15.34
CA LEU A 155 4.05 5.84 -15.12
C LEU A 155 5.37 6.19 -14.41
N PHE A 156 5.68 5.58 -13.27
CA PHE A 156 6.86 5.95 -12.50
C PHE A 156 8.18 5.56 -13.16
N SER A 157 8.22 4.45 -13.92
CA SER A 157 9.38 4.08 -14.73
C SER A 157 9.63 5.08 -15.87
N LEU A 158 8.56 5.59 -16.51
CA LEU A 158 8.68 6.66 -17.50
C LEU A 158 9.22 7.96 -16.88
N GLU A 159 8.79 8.31 -15.67
CA GLU A 159 9.31 9.47 -14.94
C GLU A 159 10.79 9.26 -14.57
N ALA A 160 11.15 8.10 -14.04
CA ALA A 160 12.52 7.76 -13.68
C ALA A 160 13.50 7.85 -14.87
N ALA A 161 13.02 7.53 -16.08
CA ALA A 161 13.81 7.67 -17.31
C ALA A 161 14.10 9.14 -17.68
N ARG A 162 13.20 10.08 -17.33
CA ARG A 162 13.31 11.51 -17.63
C ARG A 162 14.17 12.28 -16.61
N VAL A 163 14.23 11.80 -15.38
CA VAL A 163 14.94 12.47 -14.29
C VAL A 163 16.47 12.38 -14.46
N LYS A 164 17.11 13.55 -14.66
CA LYS A 164 18.59 13.66 -14.77
C LYS A 164 19.31 13.62 -13.41
N ASN A 165 18.67 14.07 -12.34
CA ASN A 165 19.28 14.08 -11.01
C ASN A 165 19.38 12.65 -10.45
N LYS A 166 20.60 12.18 -10.18
CA LYS A 166 20.86 10.80 -9.73
C LYS A 166 20.07 10.40 -8.48
N ILE A 167 19.96 11.28 -7.48
CA ILE A 167 19.25 10.98 -6.23
C ILE A 167 17.74 10.85 -6.49
N LEU A 168 17.17 11.76 -7.26
CA LEU A 168 15.75 11.71 -7.61
C LEU A 168 15.43 10.49 -8.49
N LYS A 169 16.35 10.08 -9.37
CA LYS A 169 16.22 8.88 -10.19
C LYS A 169 16.22 7.61 -9.34
N ILE A 170 17.18 7.48 -8.41
CA ILE A 170 17.22 6.36 -7.46
C ILE A 170 15.94 6.32 -6.63
N ARG A 171 15.46 7.47 -6.16
CA ARG A 171 14.19 7.56 -5.41
C ARG A 171 13.00 7.03 -6.21
N ALA A 172 12.87 7.39 -7.48
CA ALA A 172 11.81 6.89 -8.34
C ALA A 172 11.89 5.36 -8.53
N ILE A 173 13.09 4.82 -8.78
CA ILE A 173 13.32 3.37 -8.90
C ILE A 173 12.96 2.63 -7.60
N LEU A 174 13.33 3.18 -6.44
CA LEU A 174 12.98 2.58 -5.15
C LEU A 174 11.48 2.60 -4.90
N ILE A 175 10.77 3.65 -5.34
CA ILE A 175 9.30 3.70 -5.24
C ILE A 175 8.66 2.61 -6.12
N ASP A 176 9.14 2.42 -7.36
CA ASP A 176 8.67 1.34 -8.23
C ASP A 176 8.91 -0.04 -7.61
N LEU A 177 10.13 -0.29 -7.14
CA LEU A 177 10.49 -1.55 -6.51
C LEU A 177 9.65 -1.80 -5.24
N ALA A 178 9.47 -0.77 -4.42
CA ALA A 178 8.61 -0.83 -3.24
C ALA A 178 7.17 -1.20 -3.62
N LEU A 179 6.63 -0.60 -4.69
CA LEU A 179 5.28 -0.90 -5.15
C LEU A 179 5.15 -2.34 -5.64
N VAL A 180 6.13 -2.87 -6.37
CA VAL A 180 6.16 -4.28 -6.80
C VAL A 180 6.07 -5.22 -5.60
N PHE A 181 6.92 -5.04 -4.60
CA PHE A 181 6.94 -5.91 -3.43
C PHE A 181 5.70 -5.71 -2.55
N TYR A 182 5.32 -4.46 -2.27
CA TYR A 182 4.18 -4.15 -1.41
C TYR A 182 2.87 -4.67 -2.02
N MET A 183 2.63 -4.40 -3.31
CA MET A 183 1.44 -4.88 -4.00
C MET A 183 1.51 -6.38 -4.30
N GLY A 184 2.68 -6.92 -4.63
CA GLY A 184 2.86 -8.35 -4.86
C GLY A 184 2.49 -9.17 -3.62
N GLY A 185 3.05 -8.82 -2.46
CA GLY A 185 2.68 -9.44 -1.19
C GLY A 185 1.23 -9.16 -0.80
N GLY A 186 0.81 -7.89 -0.84
CA GLY A 186 -0.53 -7.47 -0.45
C GLY A 186 -1.64 -8.13 -1.27
N LEU A 187 -1.44 -8.28 -2.58
CA LEU A 187 -2.39 -8.96 -3.46
C LEU A 187 -2.36 -10.47 -3.28
N ALA A 188 -1.20 -11.07 -2.96
CA ALA A 188 -1.10 -12.51 -2.72
C ALA A 188 -1.97 -12.96 -1.54
N HIS A 189 -2.15 -12.15 -0.50
CA HIS A 189 -3.05 -12.45 0.64
C HIS A 189 -4.48 -12.81 0.23
N ASN A 190 -4.91 -12.46 -0.99
CA ASN A 190 -6.24 -12.74 -1.50
C ASN A 190 -6.38 -14.15 -2.10
N ILE A 191 -5.28 -14.86 -2.34
CA ILE A 191 -5.30 -16.17 -3.02
C ILE A 191 -4.52 -17.25 -2.26
N VAL A 192 -3.66 -16.88 -1.32
CA VAL A 192 -2.93 -17.84 -0.48
C VAL A 192 -3.88 -18.62 0.45
N LYS A 193 -3.54 -19.89 0.70
CA LYS A 193 -4.37 -20.82 1.48
C LYS A 193 -3.62 -21.51 2.62
N THR A 194 -2.31 -21.31 2.71
CA THR A 194 -1.45 -21.98 3.71
C THR A 194 -0.69 -20.96 4.53
N GLU A 195 -0.29 -21.35 5.74
CA GLU A 195 0.47 -20.51 6.66
C GLU A 195 1.77 -20.01 6.03
N THR A 196 2.54 -20.90 5.40
CA THR A 196 3.80 -20.55 4.74
C THR A 196 3.62 -19.51 3.64
N GLN A 197 2.56 -19.64 2.83
CA GLN A 197 2.25 -18.67 1.78
C GLN A 197 1.85 -17.31 2.37
N THR A 198 1.08 -17.29 3.45
CA THR A 198 0.70 -16.06 4.16
C THR A 198 1.92 -15.37 4.77
N ILE A 199 2.84 -16.12 5.38
CA ILE A 199 4.10 -15.57 5.91
C ILE A 199 4.94 -14.95 4.79
N LEU A 200 5.06 -15.63 3.64
CA LEU A 200 5.78 -15.09 2.50
C LEU A 200 5.13 -13.79 1.99
N ALA A 201 3.79 -13.74 1.93
CA ALA A 201 3.06 -12.54 1.56
C ALA A 201 3.27 -11.39 2.57
N ASP A 202 3.24 -11.66 3.87
CA ASP A 202 3.49 -10.69 4.94
C ASP A 202 4.91 -10.11 4.83
N VAL A 203 5.92 -10.97 4.68
CA VAL A 203 7.33 -10.57 4.54
C VAL A 203 7.55 -9.75 3.28
N THR A 204 6.96 -10.17 2.16
CA THR A 204 7.07 -9.45 0.88
C THR A 204 6.45 -8.05 0.99
N THR A 205 5.28 -7.95 1.64
CA THR A 205 4.58 -6.68 1.88
C THR A 205 5.40 -5.76 2.78
N ALA A 206 5.89 -6.28 3.92
CA ALA A 206 6.71 -5.53 4.87
C ALA A 206 8.03 -5.06 4.24
N PHE A 207 8.65 -5.90 3.40
CA PHE A 207 9.86 -5.54 2.66
C PHE A 207 9.59 -4.40 1.66
N GLY A 208 8.48 -4.45 0.92
CA GLY A 208 8.05 -3.35 0.06
C GLY A 208 7.84 -2.04 0.84
N ALA A 209 7.19 -2.11 2.00
CA ALA A 209 7.03 -0.95 2.88
C ALA A 209 8.38 -0.40 3.37
N ALA A 210 9.34 -1.26 3.74
CA ALA A 210 10.66 -0.83 4.15
C ALA A 210 11.43 -0.11 3.03
N ILE A 211 11.37 -0.62 1.79
CA ILE A 211 11.96 0.07 0.63
C ILE A 211 11.31 1.44 0.43
N LEU A 212 9.97 1.53 0.58
CA LEU A 212 9.25 2.79 0.46
C LEU A 212 9.74 3.82 1.48
N LEU A 213 9.96 3.40 2.74
CA LEU A 213 10.53 4.27 3.78
C LEU A 213 11.90 4.79 3.38
N VAL A 214 12.79 3.92 2.91
CA VAL A 214 14.11 4.34 2.41
C VAL A 214 13.95 5.38 1.30
N ALA A 215 13.04 5.17 0.36
CA ALA A 215 12.77 6.13 -0.72
C ALA A 215 12.25 7.48 -0.22
N VAL A 216 11.40 7.50 0.81
CA VAL A 216 10.88 8.74 1.42
C VAL A 216 11.99 9.53 2.11
N TYR A 217 12.87 8.85 2.87
CA TYR A 217 13.90 9.51 3.68
C TYR A 217 15.24 9.71 2.96
N LEU A 218 15.42 9.16 1.75
CA LEU A 218 16.68 9.17 1.00
C LEU A 218 17.31 10.57 0.88
N GLN A 219 16.50 11.59 0.57
CA GLN A 219 17.00 12.96 0.38
C GLN A 219 17.48 13.59 1.70
N THR A 220 16.82 13.28 2.81
CA THR A 220 17.20 13.74 4.15
C THR A 220 18.50 13.07 4.60
N LEU A 221 18.63 11.76 4.35
CA LEU A 221 19.84 10.99 4.66
C LEU A 221 21.04 11.49 3.86
N SER A 222 20.87 11.69 2.56
CA SER A 222 21.93 12.20 1.67
C SER A 222 22.44 13.59 2.09
N ARG A 223 21.54 14.50 2.49
CA ARG A 223 21.91 15.85 2.97
C ARG A 223 22.69 15.82 4.29
N LYS A 224 22.35 14.91 5.22
CA LYS A 224 23.07 14.77 6.50
C LYS A 224 24.48 14.22 6.30
N VAL A 225 24.66 13.22 5.44
CA VAL A 225 25.98 12.64 5.12
C VAL A 225 26.88 13.66 4.42
N GLY A 226 26.32 14.52 3.57
CA GLY A 226 27.08 15.61 2.94
C GLY A 226 27.59 16.67 3.93
N LYS A 227 26.83 16.96 4.99
CA LYS A 227 27.21 17.91 6.05
C LYS A 227 28.20 17.37 7.08
N SER A 228 28.29 16.04 7.26
CA SER A 228 29.27 15.45 8.19
C SER A 228 30.66 15.29 7.57
N LYS A 229 30.80 15.58 6.28
CA LYS A 229 32.07 15.53 5.52
C LYS A 229 32.61 16.92 5.16
N SER A 230 31.97 18.00 5.61
CA SER A 230 32.39 19.40 5.49
C SER A 230 32.75 19.95 6.86
#